data_AF-A0AAU1H474-F1
#
_entry.id   AF-A0AAU1H474-F1
#
_cell.length_a   1.000
_cell.length_b   1.000
_cell.length_c   1.000
_cell.angle_alpha   90.00
_cell.angle_beta   90.00
_cell.angle_gamma   90.00
#
_symmetry.space_group_name_H-M   'P 1'
#
loop_
_entity.id
_entity.type
_entity.pdbx_description
1 polymer ?
#
loop_
_entity_poly.entity_id
_entity_poly.type
_entity_poly.pdbx_seq_one_letter_code
_entity_poly.pdbx_strand_id
1 'polypeptide(L)'
;MTTKRLRVLVLVCSTRPNALGHTVGQWLTQTLTPSAERLGVDLVPMAIGDLGLPFLDEEEHPSSGVHQHEHTRRWSRIVDGADGFVLVTPEYNYGMPATLKNALDYLGPEWAFKPVGFVSYGHTSAGTRAVQHAKQVVTTLRLVPLGATVALRITEVVQGDRFAPETRHADAAQDLLEELAQLARALRPMREREHPSSVTGPLPGSYARRLAPDDAPHVTVLQRCCWTEEALANNTLALPALHETPTDVRSWLADWNTTGLWQDGRLLGMVRTRRTGTDLHIGRLAVAPDLRGLGLGRWLLHQAETAGEECLRIVLSTGAASGHNLALYQRQGYAPLPDTHQDGTVDLAKSVAAHT
;
A
#
# COMPACT_ATOMS: atom_id res chain seq x y z
N MET A 1 15.10 -3.10 -2.32
CA MET A 1 14.24 -3.76 -1.31
C MET A 1 13.36 -2.69 -0.68
N THR A 2 12.05 -2.92 -0.63
CA THR A 2 11.08 -1.99 -0.04
C THR A 2 11.38 -1.84 1.46
N THR A 3 11.54 -0.61 1.94
CA THR A 3 11.68 -0.32 3.38
C THR A 3 10.33 -0.34 4.12
N LYS A 4 9.22 -0.47 3.38
CA LYS A 4 7.89 -0.54 3.96
C LYS A 4 7.69 -1.91 4.60
N ARG A 5 7.38 -1.91 5.90
CA ARG A 5 7.01 -3.11 6.63
C ARG A 5 5.60 -3.54 6.25
N LEU A 6 5.36 -4.85 6.16
CA LEU A 6 4.06 -5.41 5.84
C LEU A 6 3.19 -5.44 7.09
N ARG A 7 1.98 -4.88 7.03
CA ARG A 7 1.05 -4.95 8.15
C ARG A 7 0.17 -6.20 8.04
N VAL A 8 0.37 -7.19 8.90
CA VAL A 8 -0.36 -8.46 8.84
C VAL A 8 -1.25 -8.60 10.08
N LEU A 9 -2.57 -8.71 9.87
CA LEU A 9 -3.51 -8.89 10.98
C LEU A 9 -3.57 -10.36 11.38
N VAL A 10 -3.32 -10.65 12.65
CA VAL A 10 -3.55 -11.97 13.25
C VAL A 10 -4.92 -11.94 13.93
N LEU A 11 -5.95 -12.41 13.22
CA LEU A 11 -7.36 -12.27 13.62
C LEU A 11 -7.83 -13.50 14.40
N VAL A 12 -8.09 -13.33 15.69
CA VAL A 12 -8.76 -14.34 16.52
C VAL A 12 -10.26 -14.32 16.23
N CYS A 13 -10.75 -15.42 15.67
CA CYS A 13 -12.07 -15.47 15.04
C CYS A 13 -13.20 -15.90 15.99
N SER A 14 -12.88 -16.37 17.20
CA SER A 14 -13.86 -16.78 18.21
C SER A 14 -14.14 -15.66 19.21
N THR A 15 -15.40 -15.49 19.58
CA THR A 15 -15.82 -14.61 20.69
C THR A 15 -16.31 -15.41 21.90
N ARG A 16 -16.20 -16.75 21.88
CA ARG A 16 -16.68 -17.58 22.98
C ARG A 16 -15.81 -17.30 24.23
N PRO A 17 -16.41 -17.07 25.40
CA PRO A 17 -15.65 -16.95 26.64
C PRO A 17 -14.73 -18.17 26.82
N ASN A 18 -13.48 -17.92 27.21
CA ASN A 18 -12.44 -18.93 27.39
C ASN A 18 -12.14 -19.77 26.13
N ALA A 19 -12.38 -19.22 24.94
CA ALA A 19 -11.95 -19.88 23.70
C ALA A 19 -10.42 -19.97 23.62
N LEU A 20 -9.94 -21.12 23.12
CA LEU A 20 -8.51 -21.38 22.90
C LEU A 20 -7.87 -20.41 21.90
N GLY A 21 -8.68 -19.71 21.08
CA GLY A 21 -8.21 -18.82 20.02
C GLY A 21 -7.29 -17.71 20.50
N HIS A 22 -7.52 -17.12 21.68
CA HIS A 22 -6.62 -16.12 22.24
C HIS A 22 -5.25 -16.72 22.57
N THR A 23 -5.21 -17.89 23.21
CA THR A 23 -3.97 -18.61 23.52
C THR A 23 -3.20 -19.00 22.26
N VAL A 24 -3.90 -19.47 21.22
CA VAL A 24 -3.30 -19.80 19.91
C VAL A 24 -2.74 -18.54 19.26
N GLY A 25 -3.49 -17.43 19.24
CA GLY A 25 -3.03 -16.16 18.68
C GLY A 25 -1.79 -15.63 19.38
N GLN A 26 -1.77 -15.67 20.73
CA GLN A 26 -0.61 -15.26 21.52
C GLN A 26 0.62 -16.14 21.22
N TRP A 27 0.46 -17.46 21.24
CA TRP A 27 1.55 -18.39 20.90
C TRP A 27 2.09 -18.12 19.49
N LEU A 28 1.19 -17.92 18.52
CA LEU A 28 1.56 -17.65 17.14
C LEU A 28 2.39 -16.37 17.01
N THR A 29 1.91 -15.25 17.57
CA THR A 29 2.63 -13.97 17.52
C THR A 29 3.99 -14.05 18.20
N GLN A 30 4.08 -14.70 19.37
CA GLN A 30 5.35 -14.90 20.08
C GLN A 30 6.33 -15.76 19.26
N THR A 31 5.86 -16.88 18.72
CA THR A 31 6.65 -17.80 17.90
C THR A 31 7.18 -17.13 16.64
N LEU A 32 6.38 -16.27 16.03
CA LEU A 32 6.71 -15.62 14.77
C LEU A 32 7.50 -14.32 14.90
N THR A 33 7.63 -13.75 16.11
CA THR A 33 8.29 -12.44 16.32
C THR A 33 9.68 -12.34 15.67
N PRO A 34 10.61 -13.31 15.84
CA PRO A 34 11.93 -13.22 15.23
C PRO A 34 11.90 -13.22 13.69
N SER A 35 11.05 -14.07 13.10
CA SER A 35 10.91 -14.14 11.65
C SER A 35 10.16 -12.95 11.07
N ALA A 36 9.17 -12.41 11.79
CA ALA A 36 8.46 -11.20 11.42
C ALA A 36 9.43 -10.01 11.32
N GLU A 37 10.34 -9.85 12.28
CA GLU A 37 11.40 -8.83 12.19
C GLU A 37 12.31 -9.02 10.97
N ARG A 38 12.82 -10.24 10.78
CA ARG A 38 13.67 -10.57 9.62
C ARG A 38 12.96 -10.31 8.29
N LEU A 39 11.67 -10.60 8.23
CA LEU A 39 10.83 -10.44 7.04
C LEU A 39 10.26 -9.02 6.92
N GLY A 40 10.50 -8.10 7.86
CA GLY A 40 9.90 -6.77 7.86
C GLY A 40 8.37 -6.82 7.87
N VAL A 41 7.79 -7.64 8.75
CA VAL A 41 6.36 -7.82 8.96
C VAL A 41 6.00 -7.30 10.35
N ASP A 42 4.96 -6.49 10.42
CA ASP A 42 4.31 -6.07 11.65
C ASP A 42 3.10 -6.97 11.88
N LEU A 43 3.23 -7.89 12.84
CA LEU A 43 2.13 -8.74 13.29
C LEU A 43 1.23 -7.95 14.23
N VAL A 44 -0.02 -7.78 13.83
CA VAL A 44 -1.02 -7.03 14.60
C VAL A 44 -2.08 -8.01 15.13
N PRO A 45 -1.93 -8.50 16.38
CA PRO A 45 -2.95 -9.35 16.99
C PRO A 45 -4.23 -8.57 17.27
N MET A 46 -5.37 -9.16 16.94
CA MET A 46 -6.69 -8.55 17.12
C MET A 46 -7.75 -9.64 17.24
N ALA A 47 -8.70 -9.50 18.17
CA ALA A 47 -9.86 -10.39 18.22
C ALA A 47 -11.05 -9.73 17.52
N ILE A 48 -11.81 -10.52 16.75
CA ILE A 48 -13.00 -10.02 16.06
C ILE A 48 -14.04 -9.50 17.07
N GLY A 49 -14.07 -10.07 18.28
CA GLY A 49 -14.94 -9.58 19.36
C GLY A 49 -14.67 -8.12 19.77
N ASP A 50 -13.41 -7.68 19.68
CA ASP A 50 -13.01 -6.31 20.06
C ASP A 50 -13.46 -5.27 19.03
N LEU A 51 -13.85 -5.71 17.82
CA LEU A 51 -14.36 -4.82 16.77
C LEU A 51 -15.74 -4.26 17.12
N GLY A 52 -16.51 -4.97 17.96
CA GLY A 52 -17.88 -4.58 18.32
C GLY A 52 -18.84 -4.53 17.13
N LEU A 53 -18.63 -5.37 16.10
CA LEU A 53 -19.52 -5.42 14.94
C LEU A 53 -20.88 -6.03 15.35
N PRO A 54 -22.01 -5.35 15.09
CA PRO A 54 -23.32 -5.99 15.15
C PRO A 54 -23.44 -7.05 14.03
N PHE A 55 -24.57 -7.76 13.96
CA PHE A 55 -24.88 -8.47 12.72
C PHE A 55 -25.05 -7.46 11.60
N LEU A 56 -24.55 -7.79 10.40
CA LEU A 56 -24.54 -6.92 9.23
C LEU A 56 -25.78 -6.02 9.14
N ASP A 57 -25.56 -4.72 9.31
CA ASP A 57 -26.57 -3.66 9.48
C ASP A 57 -26.36 -2.46 8.55
N GLU A 58 -25.48 -2.61 7.55
CA GLU A 58 -25.33 -1.63 6.47
C GLU A 58 -26.50 -1.76 5.48
N GLU A 59 -27.03 -0.62 5.03
CA GLU A 59 -28.09 -0.58 4.00
C GLU A 59 -27.51 -0.84 2.60
N GLU A 60 -26.30 -0.31 2.36
CA GLU A 60 -25.60 -0.44 1.09
C GLU A 60 -24.92 -1.81 0.97
N HIS A 61 -24.85 -2.32 -0.25
CA HIS A 61 -24.16 -3.58 -0.49
C HIS A 61 -22.64 -3.40 -0.27
N PRO A 62 -21.96 -4.30 0.48
CA PRO A 62 -20.53 -4.18 0.81
C PRO A 62 -19.58 -3.99 -0.39
N SER A 63 -19.98 -4.44 -1.59
CA SER A 63 -19.22 -4.25 -2.83
C SER A 63 -19.16 -2.80 -3.31
N SER A 64 -20.02 -1.91 -2.82
CA SER A 64 -20.01 -0.48 -3.17
C SER A 64 -18.82 0.26 -2.53
N GLY A 65 -18.30 -0.26 -1.41
CA GLY A 65 -17.31 0.42 -0.58
C GLY A 65 -17.87 1.66 0.15
N VAL A 66 -19.19 1.88 0.10
CA VAL A 66 -19.87 2.98 0.78
C VAL A 66 -20.39 2.46 2.12
N HIS A 67 -19.84 3.00 3.21
CA HIS A 67 -20.15 2.57 4.56
C HIS A 67 -20.80 3.71 5.34
N GLN A 68 -21.98 3.48 5.93
CA GLN A 68 -22.69 4.50 6.70
C GLN A 68 -22.20 4.56 8.14
N HIS A 69 -22.05 3.40 8.79
CA HIS A 69 -21.81 3.32 10.22
C HIS A 69 -20.33 3.47 10.59
N GLU A 70 -20.06 3.99 11.80
CA GLU A 70 -18.68 4.18 12.29
C GLU A 70 -17.94 2.85 12.46
N HIS A 71 -18.61 1.80 12.96
CA HIS A 71 -17.99 0.49 13.15
C HIS A 71 -17.51 -0.11 11.83
N THR A 72 -18.31 0.04 10.77
CA THR A 72 -17.94 -0.42 9.43
C THR A 72 -16.83 0.43 8.83
N ARG A 73 -16.88 1.77 8.94
CA ARG A 73 -15.78 2.64 8.49
C ARG A 73 -14.48 2.36 9.25
N ARG A 74 -14.55 2.05 10.55
CA ARG A 74 -13.41 1.62 11.34
C ARG A 74 -12.87 0.30 10.83
N TRP A 75 -13.74 -0.68 10.59
CA TRP A 75 -13.34 -1.98 10.08
C TRP A 75 -12.73 -1.90 8.67
N SER A 76 -13.37 -1.14 7.77
CA SER A 76 -12.87 -0.81 6.43
C SER A 76 -11.46 -0.23 6.49
N ARG A 77 -11.19 0.80 7.29
CA ARG A 77 -9.83 1.36 7.45
C ARG A 77 -8.81 0.34 7.96
N ILE A 78 -9.21 -0.53 8.90
CA ILE A 78 -8.33 -1.55 9.46
C ILE A 78 -7.94 -2.58 8.39
N VAL A 79 -8.92 -3.06 7.62
CA VAL A 79 -8.76 -4.05 6.56
C VAL A 79 -8.01 -3.45 5.38
N ASP A 80 -8.38 -2.26 4.93
CA ASP A 80 -7.75 -1.53 3.83
C ASP A 80 -6.24 -1.34 4.08
N GLY A 81 -5.88 -0.88 5.27
CA GLY A 81 -4.49 -0.71 5.69
C GLY A 81 -3.72 -2.01 6.00
N ALA A 82 -4.32 -3.20 5.83
CA ALA A 82 -3.62 -4.47 5.99
C ALA A 82 -3.00 -4.95 4.67
N ASP A 83 -1.83 -5.57 4.75
CA ASP A 83 -1.13 -6.22 3.64
C ASP A 83 -1.42 -7.72 3.54
N GLY A 84 -2.01 -8.32 4.56
CA GLY A 84 -2.38 -9.73 4.61
C GLY A 84 -3.01 -10.12 5.96
N PHE A 85 -3.50 -11.34 6.05
CA PHE A 85 -4.24 -11.83 7.22
C PHE A 85 -3.78 -13.23 7.63
N VAL A 86 -3.75 -13.49 8.92
CA VAL A 86 -3.70 -14.84 9.49
C VAL A 86 -4.95 -15.05 10.34
N LEU A 87 -5.83 -15.93 9.89
CA LEU A 87 -7.09 -16.22 10.58
C LEU A 87 -6.89 -17.36 11.57
N VAL A 88 -6.97 -17.03 12.87
CA VAL A 88 -6.92 -17.98 13.97
C VAL A 88 -8.35 -18.43 14.29
N THR A 89 -8.75 -19.59 13.78
CA THR A 89 -10.16 -19.97 13.70
C THR A 89 -10.49 -21.34 14.30
N PRO A 90 -11.49 -21.45 15.21
CA PRO A 90 -12.03 -22.75 15.59
C PRO A 90 -12.92 -23.32 14.49
N GLU A 91 -13.26 -24.61 14.61
CA GLU A 91 -14.41 -25.18 13.92
C GLU A 91 -15.63 -25.28 14.81
N TYR A 92 -16.75 -24.72 14.33
CA TYR A 92 -18.07 -24.83 14.95
C TYR A 92 -19.03 -25.52 13.99
N ASN A 93 -19.63 -26.62 14.44
CA ASN A 93 -20.65 -27.38 13.71
C ASN A 93 -20.28 -27.62 12.24
N TYR A 94 -19.07 -28.14 11.99
CA TYR A 94 -18.54 -28.44 10.66
C TYR A 94 -18.16 -27.22 9.79
N GLY A 95 -18.17 -26.01 10.34
CA GLY A 95 -17.90 -24.78 9.58
C GLY A 95 -17.12 -23.73 10.35
N MET A 96 -16.87 -22.61 9.68
CA MET A 96 -16.29 -21.42 10.30
C MET A 96 -17.26 -20.76 11.29
N PRO A 97 -16.75 -19.99 12.26
CA PRO A 97 -17.60 -19.23 13.18
C PRO A 97 -18.46 -18.19 12.45
N ALA A 98 -19.69 -17.99 12.94
CA ALA A 98 -20.58 -16.93 12.46
C ALA A 98 -19.94 -15.54 12.56
N THR A 99 -19.14 -15.30 13.59
CA THR A 99 -18.38 -14.06 13.81
C THR A 99 -17.36 -13.78 12.70
N LEU A 100 -16.66 -14.81 12.22
CA LEU A 100 -15.74 -14.67 11.08
C LEU A 100 -16.51 -14.33 9.81
N LYS A 101 -17.60 -15.06 9.54
CA LYS A 101 -18.44 -14.80 8.36
C LYS A 101 -19.00 -13.39 8.38
N ASN A 102 -19.54 -12.96 9.52
CA ASN A 102 -20.07 -11.61 9.70
C ASN A 102 -19.00 -10.55 9.44
N ALA A 103 -17.80 -10.68 10.01
CA ALA A 103 -16.71 -9.73 9.78
C ALA A 103 -16.26 -9.67 8.31
N LEU A 104 -16.29 -10.80 7.60
CA LEU A 104 -16.00 -10.84 6.16
C LEU A 104 -17.09 -10.16 5.34
N ASP A 105 -18.36 -10.35 5.71
CA ASP A 105 -19.53 -9.85 4.97
C ASP A 105 -19.70 -8.33 5.03
N TYR A 106 -19.10 -7.64 6.01
CA TYR A 106 -19.19 -6.18 6.09
C TYR A 106 -18.48 -5.43 4.96
N LEU A 107 -17.50 -6.05 4.30
CA LEU A 107 -16.59 -5.34 3.37
C LEU A 107 -16.45 -6.11 2.05
N GLY A 108 -15.97 -5.42 1.01
CA GLY A 108 -15.82 -5.98 -0.32
C GLY A 108 -14.47 -5.63 -0.94
N PRO A 109 -14.33 -4.46 -1.59
CA PRO A 109 -13.11 -4.07 -2.29
C PRO A 109 -11.85 -4.12 -1.41
N GLU A 110 -11.98 -3.83 -0.12
CA GLU A 110 -10.87 -3.76 0.84
C GLU A 110 -10.15 -5.11 1.01
N TRP A 111 -10.81 -6.23 0.74
CA TRP A 111 -10.24 -7.57 0.87
C TRP A 111 -9.33 -7.96 -0.30
N ALA A 112 -9.54 -7.37 -1.47
CA ALA A 112 -9.04 -7.90 -2.73
C ALA A 112 -7.50 -7.95 -2.78
N PHE A 113 -6.98 -9.03 -3.36
CA PHE A 113 -5.57 -9.28 -3.65
C PHE A 113 -4.65 -9.25 -2.41
N LYS A 114 -5.21 -9.51 -1.21
CA LYS A 114 -4.44 -9.70 0.02
C LYS A 114 -4.29 -11.20 0.31
N PRO A 115 -3.09 -11.69 0.66
CA PRO A 115 -2.93 -13.08 1.08
C PRO A 115 -3.60 -13.35 2.43
N VAL A 116 -4.13 -14.57 2.58
CA VAL A 116 -4.75 -15.04 3.83
C VAL A 116 -4.28 -16.44 4.22
N GLY A 117 -3.62 -16.54 5.37
CA GLY A 117 -3.22 -17.80 6.01
C GLY A 117 -4.23 -18.24 7.06
N PHE A 118 -4.25 -19.54 7.36
CA PHE A 118 -5.14 -20.13 8.36
C PHE A 118 -4.37 -20.88 9.43
N VAL A 119 -4.71 -20.57 10.69
CA VAL A 119 -4.33 -21.35 11.88
C VAL A 119 -5.61 -21.86 12.52
N SER A 120 -5.98 -23.09 12.20
CA SER A 120 -7.22 -23.68 12.67
C SER A 120 -7.03 -24.53 13.91
N TYR A 121 -8.07 -24.65 14.74
CA TYR A 121 -8.06 -25.58 15.86
C TYR A 121 -9.41 -26.26 16.07
N GLY A 122 -9.37 -27.49 16.59
CA GLY A 122 -10.57 -28.28 16.86
C GLY A 122 -10.24 -29.68 17.35
N HIS A 123 -11.28 -30.51 17.54
CA HIS A 123 -11.10 -31.89 17.97
C HIS A 123 -10.82 -32.83 16.79
N THR A 124 -11.84 -33.32 16.09
CA THR A 124 -11.66 -34.40 15.09
C THR A 124 -10.90 -33.98 13.82
N SER A 125 -11.12 -32.76 13.34
CA SER A 125 -10.54 -32.25 12.07
C SER A 125 -9.37 -31.29 12.28
N ALA A 126 -8.99 -30.98 13.53
CA ALA A 126 -8.11 -29.87 13.87
C ALA A 126 -8.57 -28.51 13.29
N GLY A 127 -9.87 -28.37 12.99
CA GLY A 127 -10.47 -27.15 12.44
C GLY A 127 -10.40 -27.03 10.91
N THR A 128 -9.89 -28.04 10.20
CA THR A 128 -9.68 -27.97 8.75
C THR A 128 -10.97 -27.82 7.93
N ARG A 129 -12.14 -28.25 8.44
CA ARG A 129 -13.41 -28.06 7.72
C ARG A 129 -13.87 -26.61 7.76
N ALA A 130 -13.62 -25.92 8.88
CA ALA A 130 -13.83 -24.48 8.97
C ALA A 130 -12.96 -23.73 7.94
N VAL A 131 -11.72 -24.16 7.73
CA VAL A 131 -10.85 -23.60 6.70
C VAL A 131 -11.43 -23.82 5.30
N GLN A 132 -11.89 -25.02 4.98
CA GLN A 132 -12.50 -25.29 3.66
C GLN A 132 -13.77 -24.46 3.42
N HIS A 133 -14.61 -24.30 4.44
CA HIS A 133 -15.78 -23.43 4.35
C HIS A 133 -15.38 -21.96 4.17
N ALA A 134 -14.41 -21.46 4.94
CA ALA A 134 -13.92 -20.08 4.82
C ALA A 134 -13.27 -19.80 3.46
N LYS A 135 -12.56 -20.79 2.88
CA LYS A 135 -11.90 -20.66 1.57
C LYS A 135 -12.86 -20.26 0.45
N GLN A 136 -14.11 -20.74 0.48
CA GLN A 136 -15.13 -20.33 -0.49
C GLN A 136 -15.40 -18.82 -0.39
N VAL A 137 -15.60 -18.31 0.82
CA VAL A 137 -15.93 -16.91 1.06
C VAL A 137 -14.75 -15.98 0.77
N VAL A 138 -13.56 -16.28 1.30
CA VAL A 138 -12.39 -15.41 1.11
C VAL A 138 -11.98 -15.35 -0.37
N THR A 139 -12.12 -16.44 -1.11
CA THR A 139 -11.84 -16.45 -2.56
C THR A 139 -12.86 -15.60 -3.33
N THR A 140 -14.15 -15.64 -2.97
CA THR A 140 -15.17 -14.74 -3.55
C THR A 140 -14.85 -13.27 -3.28
N LEU A 141 -14.30 -12.95 -2.10
CA LEU A 141 -13.82 -11.61 -1.75
C LEU A 141 -12.47 -11.25 -2.40
N ARG A 142 -11.94 -12.13 -3.27
CA ARG A 142 -10.65 -11.98 -3.97
C ARG A 142 -9.43 -11.92 -3.05
N LEU A 143 -9.53 -12.44 -1.82
CA LEU A 143 -8.35 -12.78 -1.03
C LEU A 143 -7.64 -13.98 -1.67
N VAL A 144 -6.34 -14.09 -1.41
CA VAL A 144 -5.50 -15.16 -1.94
C VAL A 144 -5.16 -16.13 -0.80
N PRO A 145 -5.90 -17.26 -0.65
CA PRO A 145 -5.61 -18.21 0.40
C PRO A 145 -4.27 -18.91 0.16
N LEU A 146 -3.46 -19.02 1.22
CA LEU A 146 -2.16 -19.70 1.18
C LEU A 146 -2.31 -21.21 1.00
N GLY A 147 -1.25 -21.83 0.46
CA GLY A 147 -1.08 -23.27 0.46
C GLY A 147 -0.75 -23.79 1.87
N ALA A 148 0.18 -23.13 2.56
CA ALA A 148 0.54 -23.45 3.93
C ALA A 148 -0.62 -23.19 4.92
N THR A 149 -0.84 -24.16 5.82
CA THR A 149 -1.84 -24.05 6.90
C THR A 149 -1.30 -24.67 8.18
N VAL A 150 -1.70 -24.14 9.33
CA VAL A 150 -1.43 -24.74 10.64
C VAL A 150 -2.74 -25.30 11.19
N ALA A 151 -2.79 -26.60 11.44
CA ALA A 151 -3.96 -27.26 12.01
C ALA A 151 -3.62 -27.85 13.38
N LEU A 152 -4.30 -27.36 14.42
CA LEU A 152 -4.03 -27.71 15.81
C LEU A 152 -5.15 -28.60 16.36
N ARG A 153 -4.83 -29.86 16.59
CA ARG A 153 -5.75 -30.75 17.30
C ARG A 153 -5.70 -30.45 18.79
N ILE A 154 -6.84 -30.11 19.39
CA ILE A 154 -6.91 -29.69 20.80
C ILE A 154 -6.29 -30.74 21.72
N THR A 155 -6.56 -32.04 21.49
CA THR A 155 -6.02 -33.14 22.30
C THR A 155 -4.51 -33.34 22.17
N GLU A 156 -3.87 -32.78 21.14
CA GLU A 156 -2.42 -32.84 20.94
C GLU A 156 -1.72 -31.62 21.54
N VAL A 157 -2.35 -30.45 21.49
CA VAL A 157 -1.74 -29.18 21.88
C VAL A 157 -2.14 -28.69 23.27
N VAL A 158 -3.12 -29.33 23.91
CA VAL A 158 -3.52 -29.04 25.30
C VAL A 158 -3.15 -30.22 26.18
N GLN A 159 -2.27 -29.99 27.15
CA GLN A 159 -1.78 -30.98 28.13
C GLN A 159 -2.13 -30.49 29.54
N GLY A 160 -3.20 -31.03 30.12
CA GLY A 160 -3.80 -30.45 31.33
C GLY A 160 -4.26 -29.02 31.04
N ASP A 161 -3.81 -28.05 31.85
CA ASP A 161 -4.12 -26.62 31.65
C ASP A 161 -3.10 -25.89 30.76
N ARG A 162 -2.09 -26.60 30.22
CA ARG A 162 -1.02 -25.99 29.44
C ARG A 162 -1.27 -26.13 27.93
N PHE A 163 -1.16 -25.02 27.21
CA PHE A 163 -1.05 -25.01 25.75
C PHE A 163 0.41 -25.29 25.35
N ALA A 164 0.65 -26.45 24.75
CA ALA A 164 1.97 -26.99 24.44
C ALA A 164 2.01 -27.60 23.02
N PRO A 165 2.00 -26.76 21.96
CA PRO A 165 2.18 -27.24 20.60
C PRO A 165 3.61 -27.78 20.38
N GLU A 166 3.72 -28.86 19.61
CA GLU A 166 5.00 -29.44 19.17
C GLU A 166 5.75 -28.55 18.17
N THR A 167 7.06 -28.79 18.01
CA THR A 167 7.95 -28.08 17.07
C THR A 167 7.40 -28.00 15.64
N ARG A 168 6.82 -29.10 15.13
CA ARG A 168 6.20 -29.14 13.80
C ARG A 168 5.14 -28.05 13.55
N HIS A 169 4.44 -27.62 14.61
CA HIS A 169 3.45 -26.54 14.49
C HIS A 169 4.12 -25.17 14.37
N ALA A 170 5.24 -24.98 15.08
CA ALA A 170 6.03 -23.77 14.97
C ALA A 170 6.66 -23.68 13.57
N ASP A 171 7.24 -24.77 13.07
CA ASP A 171 7.83 -24.83 11.72
C ASP A 171 6.78 -24.51 10.65
N ALA A 172 5.60 -25.13 10.70
CA ALA A 172 4.50 -24.83 9.78
C ALA A 172 4.01 -23.37 9.88
N ALA A 173 4.07 -22.75 11.07
CA ALA A 173 3.76 -21.33 11.22
C ALA A 173 4.81 -20.43 10.57
N GLN A 174 6.09 -20.80 10.63
CA GLN A 174 7.16 -20.08 9.93
C GLN A 174 6.95 -20.11 8.42
N ASP A 175 6.71 -21.31 7.85
CA ASP A 175 6.44 -21.49 6.43
C ASP A 175 5.24 -20.64 5.98
N LEU A 176 4.18 -20.62 6.79
CA LEU A 176 2.99 -19.79 6.55
C LEU A 176 3.33 -18.30 6.48
N LEU A 177 4.14 -17.79 7.41
CA LEU A 177 4.53 -16.37 7.43
C LEU A 177 5.43 -16.01 6.23
N GLU A 178 6.34 -16.90 5.85
CA GLU A 178 7.23 -16.70 4.70
C GLU A 178 6.44 -16.63 3.39
N GLU A 179 5.53 -17.59 3.15
CA GLU A 179 4.63 -17.60 1.99
C GLU A 179 3.75 -16.33 1.97
N LEU A 180 3.18 -15.96 3.12
CA LEU A 180 2.35 -14.76 3.27
C LEU A 180 3.13 -13.50 2.88
N ALA A 181 4.33 -13.32 3.43
CA ALA A 181 5.16 -12.14 3.16
C ALA A 181 5.59 -12.07 1.69
N GLN A 182 5.87 -13.21 1.06
CA GLN A 182 6.20 -13.29 -0.36
C GLN A 182 5.01 -12.86 -1.22
N LEU A 183 3.82 -13.43 -1.00
CA LEU A 183 2.62 -13.10 -1.76
C LEU A 183 2.15 -11.66 -1.53
N ALA A 184 2.22 -11.15 -0.30
CA ALA A 184 1.82 -9.78 0.04
C ALA A 184 2.62 -8.73 -0.75
N ARG A 185 3.91 -9.01 -1.00
CA ARG A 185 4.81 -8.18 -1.83
C ARG A 185 4.49 -8.33 -3.30
N ALA A 186 4.34 -9.57 -3.79
CA ALA A 186 4.07 -9.86 -5.19
C ALA A 186 2.72 -9.25 -5.66
N LEU A 187 1.70 -9.26 -4.79
CA LEU A 187 0.36 -8.77 -5.09
C LEU A 187 0.19 -7.26 -4.84
N ARG A 188 1.17 -6.58 -4.22
CA ARG A 188 1.11 -5.14 -3.94
C ARG A 188 0.81 -4.30 -5.19
N PRO A 189 1.45 -4.50 -6.36
CA PRO A 189 1.14 -3.70 -7.55
C PRO A 189 -0.32 -3.82 -8.01
N MET A 190 -0.92 -5.00 -7.87
CA MET A 190 -2.35 -5.19 -8.20
C MET A 190 -3.24 -4.42 -7.21
N ARG A 191 -2.94 -4.50 -5.91
CA ARG A 191 -3.68 -3.74 -4.88
C ARG A 191 -3.59 -2.23 -5.10
N GLU A 192 -2.39 -1.73 -5.38
CA GLU A 192 -2.17 -0.31 -5.61
C GLU A 192 -2.88 0.17 -6.88
N ARG A 193 -2.90 -0.63 -7.96
CA ARG A 193 -3.60 -0.29 -9.20
C ARG A 193 -5.12 -0.23 -9.05
N GLU A 194 -5.69 -1.19 -8.33
CA GLU A 194 -7.15 -1.33 -8.16
C GLU A 194 -7.68 -0.46 -7.01
N HIS A 195 -6.82 0.24 -6.28
CA HIS A 195 -7.21 1.10 -5.18
C HIS A 195 -8.05 2.30 -5.70
N PRO A 196 -9.14 2.70 -5.04
CA PRO A 196 -10.02 3.78 -5.52
C PRO A 196 -9.34 5.14 -5.72
N SER A 197 -8.26 5.40 -4.99
CA SER A 197 -7.48 6.66 -5.11
C SER A 197 -6.47 6.65 -6.25
N SER A 198 -6.34 5.54 -6.99
CA SER A 198 -5.38 5.41 -8.08
C SER A 198 -6.01 5.82 -9.40
N VAL A 199 -5.21 6.48 -10.24
CA VAL A 199 -5.62 6.95 -11.56
C VAL A 199 -4.96 6.08 -12.62
N THR A 200 -5.70 5.67 -13.65
CA THR A 200 -5.13 4.90 -14.76
C THR A 200 -4.05 5.71 -15.48
N GLY A 201 -2.87 5.11 -15.66
CA GLY A 201 -1.74 5.72 -16.33
C GLY A 201 -1.82 5.60 -17.86
N PRO A 202 -0.92 6.28 -18.59
CA PRO A 202 -0.95 6.34 -20.06
C PRO A 202 -0.42 5.07 -20.75
N LEU A 203 0.29 4.20 -20.03
CA LEU A 203 0.77 2.92 -20.56
C LEU A 203 -0.13 1.76 -20.11
N PRO A 204 -0.26 0.69 -20.88
CA PRO A 204 -1.00 -0.51 -20.47
C PRO A 204 -0.53 -1.03 -19.11
N GLY A 205 -1.47 -1.16 -18.16
CA GLY A 205 -1.18 -1.64 -16.80
C GLY A 205 -0.51 -0.62 -15.88
N SER A 206 -0.17 0.59 -16.37
CA SER A 206 0.36 1.65 -15.52
C SER A 206 -0.75 2.37 -14.73
N TYR A 207 -0.38 2.91 -13.58
CA TYR A 207 -1.27 3.65 -12.70
C TYR A 207 -0.50 4.73 -11.95
N ALA A 208 -1.17 5.81 -11.59
CA ALA A 208 -0.62 6.85 -10.74
C ALA A 208 -1.28 6.84 -9.37
N ARG A 209 -0.47 7.07 -8.35
CA ARG A 209 -0.91 7.25 -6.97
C ARG A 209 -0.05 8.29 -6.28
N ARG A 210 -0.55 8.82 -5.16
CA ARG A 210 0.27 9.61 -4.25
C ARG A 210 1.43 8.76 -3.70
N LEU A 211 2.62 9.33 -3.68
CA LEU A 211 3.79 8.77 -3.03
C LEU A 211 3.76 9.09 -1.54
N ALA A 212 4.03 8.08 -0.73
CA ALA A 212 4.16 8.19 0.72
C ALA A 212 5.64 8.26 1.11
N PRO A 213 5.97 8.66 2.35
CA PRO A 213 7.36 8.69 2.84
C PRO A 213 8.11 7.35 2.69
N ASP A 214 7.40 6.22 2.71
CA ASP A 214 8.00 4.89 2.50
C ASP A 214 8.39 4.59 1.05
N ASP A 215 7.94 5.40 0.08
CA ASP A 215 8.37 5.30 -1.32
C ASP A 215 9.73 5.98 -1.55
N ALA A 216 10.32 6.61 -0.54
CA ALA A 216 11.58 7.35 -0.65
C ALA A 216 12.73 6.57 -1.31
N PRO A 217 12.94 5.27 -1.07
CA PRO A 217 13.97 4.51 -1.79
C PRO A 217 13.73 4.46 -3.31
N HIS A 218 12.49 4.25 -3.76
CA HIS A 218 12.15 4.21 -5.19
C HIS A 218 12.36 5.58 -5.83
N VAL A 219 11.94 6.63 -5.14
CA VAL A 219 12.13 8.01 -5.57
C VAL A 219 13.62 8.37 -5.66
N THR A 220 14.43 7.95 -4.68
CA THR A 220 15.88 8.21 -4.68
C THR A 220 16.55 7.58 -5.90
N VAL A 221 16.17 6.34 -6.26
CA VAL A 221 16.68 5.66 -7.45
C VAL A 221 16.25 6.40 -8.73
N LEU A 222 14.96 6.68 -8.88
CA LEU A 222 14.44 7.42 -10.03
C LEU A 222 15.16 8.77 -10.18
N GLN A 223 15.27 9.53 -9.10
CA GLN A 223 15.93 10.83 -9.07
C GLN A 223 17.38 10.75 -9.52
N ARG A 224 18.16 9.78 -9.02
CA ARG A 224 19.54 9.57 -9.46
C ARG A 224 19.62 9.24 -10.94
N CYS A 225 18.74 8.38 -11.45
CA CYS A 225 18.69 8.06 -12.88
C CYS A 225 18.36 9.30 -13.74
N CYS A 226 17.39 10.12 -13.31
CA CYS A 226 16.92 11.26 -14.10
C CYS A 226 17.90 12.44 -14.11
N TRP A 227 18.63 12.69 -13.02
CA TRP A 227 19.53 13.85 -12.88
C TRP A 227 20.96 13.59 -13.38
N THR A 228 21.35 12.36 -13.72
CA THR A 228 22.67 12.07 -14.30
C THR A 228 22.89 12.83 -15.62
N GLU A 229 21.89 12.88 -16.50
CA GLU A 229 22.04 13.62 -17.76
C GLU A 229 22.12 15.13 -17.55
N GLU A 230 21.38 15.66 -16.58
CA GLU A 230 21.47 17.08 -16.21
C GLU A 230 22.88 17.39 -15.68
N ALA A 231 23.46 16.49 -14.88
CA ALA A 231 24.83 16.64 -14.40
C ALA A 231 25.85 16.61 -15.54
N LEU A 232 25.66 15.74 -16.54
CA LEU A 232 26.50 15.72 -17.74
C LEU A 232 26.35 16.99 -18.58
N ALA A 233 25.12 17.47 -18.79
CA ALA A 233 24.84 18.68 -19.56
C ALA A 233 25.42 19.94 -18.92
N ASN A 234 25.44 20.02 -17.59
CA ASN A 234 26.01 21.14 -16.84
C ASN A 234 27.47 20.91 -16.41
N ASN A 235 28.08 19.78 -16.80
CA ASN A 235 29.43 19.38 -16.42
C ASN A 235 29.70 19.47 -14.90
N THR A 236 28.73 19.05 -14.08
CA THR A 236 28.83 19.08 -12.61
C THR A 236 27.99 17.99 -11.98
N LEU A 237 28.57 17.27 -11.02
CA LEU A 237 27.83 16.31 -10.18
C LEU A 237 27.24 16.97 -8.93
N ALA A 238 27.54 18.25 -8.67
CA ALA A 238 27.10 18.99 -7.49
C ALA A 238 25.63 19.44 -7.57
N LEU A 239 24.77 18.63 -8.19
CA LEU A 239 23.33 18.87 -8.23
C LEU A 239 22.71 18.35 -6.93
N PRO A 240 21.93 19.16 -6.18
CA PRO A 240 21.36 18.74 -4.89
C PRO A 240 20.62 17.39 -4.95
N ALA A 241 19.90 17.14 -6.05
CA ALA A 241 19.16 15.90 -6.28
C ALA A 241 20.05 14.64 -6.31
N LEU A 242 21.34 14.74 -6.64
CA LEU A 242 22.26 13.60 -6.64
C LEU A 242 22.83 13.30 -5.24
N HIS A 243 22.74 14.25 -4.32
CA HIS A 243 23.32 14.15 -2.97
C HIS A 243 22.28 13.88 -1.87
N GLU A 244 20.99 14.07 -2.14
CA GLU A 244 19.93 13.72 -1.19
C GLU A 244 19.93 12.21 -0.84
N THR A 245 19.85 11.94 0.45
CA THR A 245 19.72 10.61 1.01
C THR A 245 18.26 10.14 0.96
N PRO A 246 17.98 8.83 1.11
CA PRO A 246 16.61 8.35 1.30
C PRO A 246 15.88 9.02 2.48
N THR A 247 16.62 9.49 3.50
CA THR A 247 16.05 10.22 4.63
C THR A 247 15.59 11.62 4.22
N ASP A 248 16.39 12.34 3.44
CA ASP A 248 16.01 13.66 2.91
C ASP A 248 14.79 13.52 2.00
N VAL A 249 14.79 12.50 1.15
CA VAL A 249 13.65 12.17 0.28
C VAL A 249 12.39 11.84 1.07
N ARG A 250 12.52 11.03 2.11
CA ARG A 250 11.42 10.74 3.04
C ARG A 250 10.85 12.00 3.66
N SER A 251 11.71 12.92 4.10
CA SER A 251 11.30 14.18 4.73
C SER A 251 10.47 15.02 3.76
N TRP A 252 10.98 15.31 2.56
CA TRP A 252 10.22 16.16 1.64
C TRP A 252 9.00 15.47 1.03
N LEU A 253 8.94 14.14 0.96
CA LEU A 253 7.72 13.40 0.58
C LEU A 253 6.59 13.58 1.61
N ALA A 254 6.91 13.87 2.87
CA ALA A 254 5.90 14.20 3.88
C ALA A 254 5.33 15.61 3.68
N ASP A 255 6.16 16.54 3.20
CA ASP A 255 5.80 17.95 3.04
C ASP A 255 5.19 18.30 1.67
N TRP A 256 5.60 17.58 0.62
CA TRP A 256 5.16 17.81 -0.75
C TRP A 256 4.07 16.82 -1.17
N ASN A 257 3.07 17.29 -1.92
CA ASN A 257 2.18 16.38 -2.61
C ASN A 257 2.90 15.82 -3.84
N THR A 258 3.18 14.53 -3.86
CA THR A 258 3.94 13.91 -4.96
C THR A 258 3.14 12.79 -5.59
N THR A 259 2.90 12.89 -6.89
CA THR A 259 2.26 11.85 -7.70
C THR A 259 3.34 11.01 -8.36
N GLY A 260 3.29 9.69 -8.16
CA GLY A 260 4.17 8.73 -8.82
C GLY A 260 3.40 7.91 -9.85
N LEU A 261 3.97 7.74 -11.03
CA LEU A 261 3.48 6.84 -12.07
C LEU A 261 4.21 5.50 -11.96
N TRP A 262 3.45 4.43 -11.81
CA TRP A 262 3.93 3.07 -11.56
C TRP A 262 3.47 2.10 -12.64
N GLN A 263 4.22 1.02 -12.82
CA GLN A 263 3.82 -0.15 -13.59
C GLN A 263 4.47 -1.38 -12.98
N ASP A 264 3.68 -2.38 -12.61
CA ASP A 264 4.14 -3.66 -12.06
C ASP A 264 5.19 -3.54 -10.93
N GLY A 265 5.02 -2.53 -10.06
CA GLY A 265 5.91 -2.25 -8.93
C GLY A 265 7.16 -1.43 -9.26
N ARG A 266 7.35 -1.03 -10.51
CA ARG A 266 8.40 -0.09 -10.93
C ARG A 266 7.85 1.34 -10.95
N LEU A 267 8.55 2.26 -10.30
CA LEU A 267 8.29 3.70 -10.42
C LEU A 267 8.85 4.20 -11.75
N LEU A 268 7.97 4.61 -12.67
CA LEU A 268 8.31 5.06 -14.02
C LEU A 268 8.61 6.56 -14.08
N GLY A 269 7.95 7.33 -13.22
CA GLY A 269 8.11 8.77 -13.16
C GLY A 269 7.40 9.36 -11.95
N MET A 270 7.66 10.63 -11.66
CA MET A 270 6.99 11.36 -10.60
C MET A 270 6.87 12.84 -10.94
N VAL A 271 5.94 13.50 -10.27
CA VAL A 271 5.84 14.95 -10.22
C VAL A 271 5.46 15.38 -8.81
N ARG A 272 6.11 16.42 -8.29
CA ARG A 272 5.75 16.99 -6.99
C ARG A 272 5.15 18.38 -7.13
N THR A 273 4.13 18.66 -6.34
CA THR A 273 3.44 19.93 -6.28
C THR A 273 3.33 20.44 -4.84
N ARG A 274 3.31 21.76 -4.69
CA ARG A 274 3.09 22.44 -3.41
C ARG A 274 2.38 23.77 -3.66
N ARG A 275 1.32 24.02 -2.90
CA ARG A 275 0.64 25.32 -2.90
C ARG A 275 1.43 26.31 -2.04
N THR A 276 1.68 27.50 -2.57
CA THR A 276 2.31 28.61 -1.85
C THR A 276 1.51 29.88 -2.13
N GLY A 277 0.76 30.35 -1.12
CA GLY A 277 -0.17 31.45 -1.31
C GLY A 277 -1.23 31.10 -2.36
N THR A 278 -1.31 31.90 -3.43
CA THR A 278 -2.25 31.74 -4.54
C THR A 278 -1.70 30.89 -5.68
N ASP A 279 -0.46 30.43 -5.60
CA ASP A 279 0.24 29.79 -6.71
C ASP A 279 0.46 28.29 -6.42
N LEU A 280 0.40 27.47 -7.48
CA LEU A 280 0.84 26.08 -7.42
C LEU A 280 2.27 25.99 -7.94
N HIS A 281 3.20 25.53 -7.09
CA HIS A 281 4.56 25.24 -7.51
C HIS A 281 4.68 23.78 -7.93
N ILE A 282 5.07 23.55 -9.19
CA ILE A 282 5.55 22.26 -9.67
C ILE A 282 7.06 22.23 -9.48
N GLY A 283 7.51 21.28 -8.66
CA GLY A 283 8.92 21.05 -8.43
C GLY A 283 9.50 20.06 -9.42
N ARG A 284 10.09 18.99 -8.89
CA ARG A 284 10.72 17.93 -9.68
C ARG A 284 9.69 17.16 -10.50
N LEU A 285 9.78 17.27 -11.82
CA LEU A 285 9.19 16.37 -12.79
C LEU A 285 10.28 15.39 -13.27
N ALA A 286 10.04 14.09 -13.12
CA ALA A 286 11.03 13.07 -13.43
C ALA A 286 10.39 11.91 -14.19
N VAL A 287 11.05 11.43 -15.24
CA VAL A 287 10.68 10.22 -15.99
C VAL A 287 11.93 9.40 -16.21
N ALA A 288 11.82 8.10 -15.95
CA ALA A 288 12.92 7.15 -16.14
C ALA A 288 13.50 7.29 -17.57
N PRO A 289 14.84 7.36 -17.73
CA PRO A 289 15.46 7.68 -19.01
C PRO A 289 15.05 6.76 -20.17
N ASP A 290 14.86 5.46 -19.90
CA ASP A 290 14.45 4.44 -20.87
C ASP A 290 13.00 4.59 -21.37
N LEU A 291 12.20 5.47 -20.76
CA LEU A 291 10.78 5.68 -21.11
C LEU A 291 10.50 7.09 -21.66
N ARG A 292 11.56 7.85 -21.96
CA ARG A 292 11.43 9.18 -22.55
C ARG A 292 10.91 9.11 -23.98
N GLY A 293 10.30 10.20 -24.43
CA GLY A 293 9.66 10.27 -25.76
C GLY A 293 8.28 9.61 -25.83
N LEU A 294 7.88 8.83 -24.84
CA LEU A 294 6.55 8.18 -24.78
C LEU A 294 5.44 9.08 -24.22
N GLY A 295 5.70 10.38 -24.05
CA GLY A 295 4.71 11.35 -23.56
C GLY A 295 4.45 11.33 -22.05
N LEU A 296 5.15 10.49 -21.26
CA LEU A 296 4.92 10.36 -19.81
C LEU A 296 5.14 11.66 -19.04
N GLY A 297 6.14 12.46 -19.42
CA GLY A 297 6.41 13.75 -18.76
C GLY A 297 5.27 14.75 -18.98
N ARG A 298 4.68 14.76 -20.18
CA ARG A 298 3.50 15.58 -20.49
C ARG A 298 2.30 15.12 -19.66
N TRP A 299 2.09 13.81 -19.58
CA TRP A 299 0.99 13.23 -18.82
C TRP A 299 1.10 13.55 -17.32
N LEU A 300 2.29 13.38 -16.73
CA LEU A 300 2.56 13.74 -15.34
C LEU A 300 2.39 15.24 -15.09
N LEU A 301 2.85 16.09 -16.01
CA LEU A 301 2.64 17.54 -15.91
C LEU A 301 1.15 17.87 -15.87
N HIS A 302 0.34 17.28 -16.76
CA HIS A 302 -1.11 17.50 -16.75
C HIS A 302 -1.76 17.03 -15.43
N GLN A 303 -1.33 15.89 -14.88
CA GLN A 303 -1.77 15.44 -13.55
C GLN A 303 -1.35 16.38 -12.42
N ALA A 304 -0.23 17.09 -12.55
CA ALA A 304 0.15 18.12 -11.58
C ALA A 304 -0.71 19.37 -11.71
N GLU A 305 -1.12 19.73 -12.94
CA GLU A 305 -1.95 20.90 -13.20
C GLU A 305 -3.36 20.81 -12.62
N THR A 306 -3.94 19.61 -12.51
CA THR A 306 -5.25 19.43 -11.86
C THR A 306 -5.24 19.79 -10.37
N ALA A 307 -4.08 19.71 -9.70
CA ALA A 307 -3.93 20.19 -8.33
C ALA A 307 -3.95 21.74 -8.22
N GLY A 308 -3.96 22.44 -9.36
CA GLY A 308 -3.89 23.90 -9.46
C GLY A 308 -5.20 24.58 -9.83
N GLU A 309 -6.32 23.86 -9.90
CA GLU A 309 -7.63 24.41 -10.32
C GLU A 309 -8.10 25.61 -9.49
N GLU A 310 -7.69 25.69 -8.21
CA GLU A 310 -7.98 26.81 -7.30
C GLU A 310 -6.83 27.85 -7.17
N CYS A 311 -5.80 27.74 -7.99
CA CYS A 311 -4.64 28.63 -7.97
C CYS A 311 -4.76 29.69 -9.08
N LEU A 312 -4.13 30.85 -8.89
CA LEU A 312 -4.08 31.90 -9.92
C LEU A 312 -3.17 31.51 -11.09
N ARG A 313 -2.04 30.86 -10.76
CA ARG A 313 -1.05 30.40 -11.72
C ARG A 313 -0.30 29.19 -11.21
N ILE A 314 0.30 28.47 -12.14
CA ILE A 314 1.20 27.36 -11.92
C ILE A 314 2.61 27.81 -12.26
N VAL A 315 3.55 27.60 -11.35
CA VAL A 315 4.95 28.03 -11.47
C VAL A 315 5.85 26.81 -11.41
N LEU A 316 6.86 26.75 -12.26
CA LEU A 316 7.88 25.71 -12.24
C LEU A 316 9.26 26.27 -12.55
N SER A 317 10.29 25.55 -12.16
CA SER A 317 11.70 25.91 -12.39
C SER A 317 12.42 24.80 -13.13
N THR A 318 13.28 25.14 -14.08
CA THR A 318 14.13 24.17 -14.78
C THR A 318 15.51 24.75 -15.07
N GLY A 319 16.49 23.91 -15.38
CA GLY A 319 17.84 24.37 -15.73
C GLY A 319 17.80 25.19 -17.02
N ALA A 320 18.54 26.29 -17.06
CA ALA A 320 18.62 27.14 -18.25
C ALA A 320 19.21 26.39 -19.45
N ALA A 321 20.08 25.40 -19.20
CA ALA A 321 20.68 24.51 -20.19
C ALA A 321 19.77 23.33 -20.59
N SER A 322 18.65 23.09 -19.89
CA SER A 322 17.76 21.95 -20.12
C SER A 322 16.81 22.19 -21.30
N GLY A 323 17.34 22.31 -22.52
CA GLY A 323 16.56 22.64 -23.72
C GLY A 323 15.35 21.73 -23.97
N HIS A 324 15.45 20.44 -23.63
CA HIS A 324 14.33 19.50 -23.71
C HIS A 324 13.16 19.88 -22.79
N ASN A 325 13.46 20.24 -21.53
CA ASN A 325 12.46 20.61 -20.53
C ASN A 325 11.80 21.93 -20.90
N LEU A 326 12.60 22.93 -21.30
CA LEU A 326 12.08 24.23 -21.76
C LEU A 326 11.10 24.05 -22.93
N ALA A 327 11.48 23.25 -23.93
CA ALA A 327 10.61 22.96 -25.07
C ALA A 327 9.34 22.19 -24.67
N LEU A 328 9.41 21.28 -23.69
CA LEU A 328 8.22 20.62 -23.13
C LEU A 328 7.28 21.66 -22.50
N TYR A 329 7.78 22.48 -21.57
CA TYR A 329 6.95 23.42 -20.82
C TYR A 329 6.34 24.51 -21.71
N GLN A 330 7.11 25.09 -22.63
CA GLN A 330 6.60 26.09 -23.58
C GLN A 330 5.47 25.54 -24.44
N ARG A 331 5.59 24.29 -24.93
CA ARG A 331 4.50 23.61 -25.67
C ARG A 331 3.27 23.31 -24.83
N GLN A 332 3.35 23.41 -23.50
CA GLN A 332 2.23 23.22 -22.58
C GLN A 332 1.66 24.56 -22.07
N GLY A 333 2.12 25.68 -22.63
CA GLY A 333 1.61 27.01 -22.34
C GLY A 333 2.35 27.76 -21.22
N TYR A 334 3.49 27.25 -20.76
CA TYR A 334 4.31 27.95 -19.77
C TYR A 334 5.18 29.01 -20.46
N ALA A 335 5.13 30.23 -19.94
CA ALA A 335 5.95 31.35 -20.38
C ALA A 335 7.03 31.67 -19.33
N PRO A 336 8.26 32.02 -19.73
CA PRO A 336 9.30 32.46 -18.80
C PRO A 336 8.84 33.67 -17.98
N LEU A 337 9.15 33.70 -16.69
CA LEU A 337 8.94 34.88 -15.85
C LEU A 337 10.08 35.89 -16.05
N PRO A 338 9.84 37.21 -15.88
CA PRO A 338 10.90 38.22 -15.92
C PRO A 338 11.92 38.00 -14.78
N ASP A 339 13.21 38.22 -15.07
CA ASP A 339 14.34 38.25 -14.10
C ASP A 339 14.73 36.93 -13.39
N THR A 340 14.42 35.76 -13.94
CA THR A 340 14.58 34.49 -13.21
C THR A 340 15.88 33.71 -13.45
N HIS A 341 16.96 34.38 -13.89
CA HIS A 341 18.28 33.74 -13.99
C HIS A 341 19.02 33.77 -12.64
N GLN A 342 18.43 33.18 -11.60
CA GLN A 342 19.16 32.85 -10.38
C GLN A 342 19.79 31.47 -10.54
N ASP A 343 21.11 31.39 -10.32
CA ASP A 343 21.89 30.15 -10.22
C ASP A 343 21.72 29.16 -11.39
N GLY A 344 21.59 29.66 -12.62
CA GLY A 344 21.50 28.82 -13.82
C GLY A 344 20.14 28.14 -14.03
N THR A 345 19.10 28.59 -13.36
CA THR A 345 17.71 28.13 -13.57
C THR A 345 16.88 29.17 -14.33
N VAL A 346 15.72 28.75 -14.83
CA VAL A 346 14.69 29.58 -15.45
C VAL A 346 13.34 29.18 -14.86
N ASP A 347 12.60 30.16 -14.35
CA ASP A 347 11.23 29.94 -13.89
C ASP A 347 10.25 30.22 -15.02
N LEU A 348 9.24 29.37 -15.12
CA LEU A 348 8.14 29.52 -16.07
C LEU A 348 6.81 29.47 -15.33
N ALA A 349 5.84 30.23 -15.83
CA ALA A 349 4.49 30.28 -15.30
C ALA A 349 3.42 30.05 -16.36
N LYS A 350 2.30 29.48 -15.94
CA LYS A 350 1.08 29.30 -16.72
C LYS A 350 -0.10 29.78 -15.89
N SER A 351 -0.89 30.72 -16.42
CA SER A 351 -2.12 31.17 -15.76
C SER A 351 -3.16 30.06 -15.76
N VAL A 352 -3.86 29.87 -14.64
CA VAL A 352 -5.02 28.98 -14.57
C VAL A 352 -6.24 29.86 -14.85
N ALA A 353 -7.08 29.47 -15.82
CA ALA A 353 -8.30 30.20 -16.08
C ALA A 353 -9.20 30.13 -14.83
N ALA A 354 -9.62 31.28 -14.29
CA ALA A 354 -10.65 31.30 -13.27
C ALA A 354 -11.91 30.66 -13.87
N HIS A 355 -12.39 29.58 -13.27
CA HIS A 355 -13.73 29.08 -13.55
C HIS A 355 -14.71 30.13 -13.00
N THR A 356 -15.11 31.09 -13.85
CA THR A 356 -16.19 32.05 -13.57
C THR A 356 -17.53 31.36 -13.47
#